data_AF-A0A7L3INS6-F1
#
_entry.id   AF-A0A7L3INS6-F1
#
_cell.length_a   1.000
_cell.length_b   1.000
_cell.length_c   1.000
_cell.angle_alpha   90.00
_cell.angle_beta   90.00
_cell.angle_gamma   90.00
#
_symmetry.space_group_name_H-M   'P 1'
#
loop_
_entity.id
_entity.type
_entity.pdbx_description
1 polymer ?
#
loop_
_entity_poly.entity_id
_entity_poly.type
_entity_poly.pdbx_seq_one_letter_code
_entity_poly.pdbx_strand_id
1 'polypeptide(L)'
;MVLKVFFPSCCSLADSGILIGRWISEQNSAVILAVVHFPFIPVQVKQYLGEIQRVTKVNVSVLGSWSNSKQEKEESLSEFLEDLGTIFSHEPWIQISKEGDSKFWSCSTLQKHSKNPQEEEIILVYYDQRKVMLSHLHPPLDTAGQRAEDASKLSAIFDTVARSRVLFMTDRYDEGPIKLTHWQSDGVEASIIVELMKQASVPACMLLTSVLSLVSGICRSRVLKFWPLSFLWSKLSTCEQLGHRLQHLQVISSNKKAQNQTQLMRKANIFVSLLIDVALGILLMSWLYRKNRIGHLADTLIPVADHVAEELQDLLQWLMGAPAGLKMNRALDQVLGRFFLYHIHLWISYIHLLSPFIEMILWYVGLSACLGLTVALCILSDIIALLTFHIYCFYVYGARLYCLKIYGLSSLWRLFRGKKWNVLRQRVDSCSYDLDQV
;
A
#
# COMPACT_ATOMS: atom_id res chain seq x y z
N MET A 1 -17.27 -50.77 17.91
CA MET A 1 -16.10 -50.33 17.10
C MET A 1 -16.37 -48.87 16.73
N VAL A 2 -15.34 -48.01 16.72
CA VAL A 2 -15.53 -46.60 16.37
C VAL A 2 -15.38 -46.42 14.86
N LEU A 3 -16.38 -45.85 14.20
CA LEU A 3 -16.34 -45.49 12.79
C LEU A 3 -15.93 -44.02 12.65
N LYS A 4 -14.89 -43.71 11.88
CA LYS A 4 -14.47 -42.32 11.63
C LYS A 4 -14.88 -41.88 10.23
N VAL A 5 -15.68 -40.83 10.14
CA VAL A 5 -16.14 -40.27 8.86
C VAL A 5 -15.52 -38.89 8.67
N PHE A 6 -14.65 -38.73 7.67
CA PHE A 6 -14.04 -37.47 7.31
C PHE A 6 -14.87 -36.78 6.25
N PHE A 7 -15.57 -35.71 6.62
CA PHE A 7 -16.47 -34.98 5.75
C PHE A 7 -15.91 -33.60 5.38
N PRO A 8 -15.84 -33.25 4.08
CA PRO A 8 -15.35 -31.95 3.65
C PRO A 8 -16.40 -30.87 3.89
N SER A 9 -16.04 -29.79 4.60
CA SER A 9 -17.00 -28.74 4.99
C SER A 9 -17.72 -28.09 3.81
N CYS A 10 -17.10 -28.00 2.63
CA CYS A 10 -17.69 -27.46 1.41
C CYS A 10 -18.90 -28.26 0.90
N CYS A 11 -18.97 -29.57 1.19
CA CYS A 11 -20.08 -30.42 0.76
C CYS A 11 -21.36 -30.20 1.55
N SER A 12 -21.31 -29.48 2.67
CA SER A 12 -22.50 -29.11 3.46
C SER A 12 -23.44 -28.13 2.74
N LEU A 13 -22.95 -27.51 1.66
CA LEU A 13 -23.75 -26.63 0.79
C LEU A 13 -24.67 -27.42 -0.15
N ALA A 14 -24.47 -28.73 -0.32
CA ALA A 14 -25.33 -29.54 -1.17
C ALA A 14 -26.70 -29.77 -0.53
N ASP A 15 -27.76 -29.77 -1.35
CA ASP A 15 -29.13 -29.99 -0.87
C ASP A 15 -29.40 -31.47 -0.56
N SER A 16 -29.11 -32.35 -1.52
CA SER A 16 -29.19 -33.81 -1.32
C SER A 16 -28.40 -34.53 -2.39
N GLY A 17 -27.96 -35.75 -2.09
CA GLY A 17 -27.09 -36.48 -3.01
C GLY A 17 -26.52 -37.78 -2.49
N ILE A 18 -25.62 -38.38 -3.28
CA ILE A 18 -24.81 -39.53 -2.85
C ILE A 18 -23.38 -39.09 -2.53
N LEU A 19 -22.80 -39.73 -1.52
CA LEU A 19 -21.46 -39.48 -1.02
C LEU A 19 -20.44 -40.28 -1.82
N ILE A 20 -19.50 -39.58 -2.47
CA ILE A 20 -18.35 -40.19 -3.13
C ILE A 20 -17.13 -40.06 -2.24
N GLY A 21 -16.40 -41.17 -2.07
CA GLY A 21 -15.20 -41.18 -1.26
C GLY A 21 -14.41 -42.46 -1.36
N ARG A 22 -13.49 -42.66 -0.41
CA ARG A 22 -12.74 -43.90 -0.24
C ARG A 22 -13.04 -44.51 1.12
N TRP A 23 -13.32 -45.81 1.12
CA TRP A 23 -13.34 -46.62 2.34
C TRP A 23 -11.95 -47.18 2.64
N ILE A 24 -11.48 -47.02 3.87
CA ILE A 24 -10.20 -47.54 4.36
C ILE A 24 -10.49 -48.61 5.41
N SER A 25 -10.59 -49.87 4.97
CA SER A 25 -10.95 -51.01 5.82
C SER A 25 -9.98 -51.21 7.00
N GLU A 26 -8.69 -50.94 6.78
CA GLU A 26 -7.62 -51.07 7.81
C GLU A 26 -7.84 -50.16 9.02
N GLN A 27 -8.60 -49.06 8.86
CA GLN A 27 -8.76 -48.01 9.85
C GLN A 27 -10.22 -47.79 10.26
N ASN A 28 -11.14 -48.58 9.73
CA ASN A 28 -12.58 -48.37 9.84
C ASN A 28 -12.95 -46.89 9.62
N SER A 29 -12.43 -46.32 8.52
CA SER A 29 -12.51 -44.89 8.23
C SER A 29 -13.01 -44.63 6.83
N ALA A 30 -13.95 -43.69 6.70
CA ALA A 30 -14.50 -43.22 5.44
C ALA A 30 -14.01 -41.81 5.13
N VAL A 31 -13.40 -41.61 3.97
CA VAL A 31 -12.95 -40.28 3.50
C VAL A 31 -13.86 -39.83 2.38
N ILE A 32 -14.73 -38.87 2.66
CA ILE A 32 -15.64 -38.29 1.68
C ILE A 32 -14.90 -37.21 0.91
N LEU A 33 -15.04 -37.23 -0.42
CA LEU A 33 -14.35 -36.34 -1.35
C LEU A 33 -15.32 -35.37 -2.04
N ALA A 34 -16.53 -35.83 -2.36
CA ALA A 34 -17.53 -35.03 -3.07
C ALA A 34 -18.96 -35.55 -2.79
N VAL A 35 -19.96 -34.70 -3.04
CA VAL A 35 -21.39 -35.06 -3.07
C VAL A 35 -21.89 -34.97 -4.50
N VAL A 36 -22.52 -36.02 -5.02
CA VAL A 36 -23.23 -35.99 -6.32
C VAL A 36 -24.67 -35.57 -6.11
N HIS A 37 -25.13 -34.57 -6.85
CA HIS A 37 -26.50 -34.08 -6.77
C HIS A 37 -27.48 -34.88 -7.62
N PHE A 38 -28.73 -34.90 -7.17
CA PHE A 38 -29.85 -35.29 -8.01
C PHE A 38 -30.19 -34.22 -9.06
N PRO A 39 -30.69 -34.62 -10.25
CA PRO A 39 -30.85 -36.00 -10.73
C PRO A 39 -29.54 -36.55 -11.35
N PHE A 40 -29.27 -37.84 -11.16
CA PHE A 40 -28.16 -38.55 -11.81
C PHE A 40 -28.59 -39.94 -12.30
N ILE A 41 -27.88 -40.50 -13.29
CA ILE A 41 -28.10 -41.86 -13.77
C ILE A 41 -27.05 -42.78 -13.11
N PRO A 42 -27.43 -43.83 -12.36
CA PRO A 42 -26.47 -44.68 -11.64
C PRO A 42 -25.36 -45.29 -12.51
N VAL A 43 -25.68 -45.60 -13.77
CA VAL A 43 -24.70 -46.12 -14.75
C VAL A 43 -23.63 -45.09 -15.07
N GLN A 44 -24.00 -43.81 -15.22
CA GLN A 44 -23.03 -42.72 -15.45
C GLN A 44 -22.12 -42.54 -14.24
N VAL A 45 -22.67 -42.61 -13.03
CA VAL A 45 -21.88 -42.54 -11.78
C VAL A 45 -20.85 -43.67 -11.72
N LYS A 46 -21.25 -44.90 -12.03
CA LYS A 46 -20.30 -46.05 -12.05
C LYS A 46 -19.20 -45.87 -13.11
N GLN A 47 -19.54 -45.36 -14.30
CA GLN A 47 -18.57 -45.09 -15.35
C GLN A 47 -17.56 -44.00 -14.94
N TYR A 48 -18.05 -42.90 -14.39
CA TYR A 48 -17.23 -41.77 -13.93
C TYR A 48 -16.29 -42.17 -12.79
N LEU A 49 -16.78 -42.94 -11.81
CA LEU A 49 -15.95 -43.48 -10.74
C LEU A 49 -14.85 -44.41 -11.28
N GLY A 50 -15.16 -45.23 -12.29
CA GLY A 50 -14.18 -46.08 -12.96
C GLY A 50 -13.08 -45.29 -13.68
N GLU A 51 -13.43 -44.16 -14.29
CA GLU A 51 -12.46 -43.24 -14.91
C GLU A 51 -11.55 -42.57 -13.86
N ILE A 52 -12.13 -42.06 -12.78
CA ILE A 52 -11.36 -41.45 -11.67
C ILE A 52 -10.42 -42.47 -11.04
N GLN A 53 -10.88 -43.70 -10.82
CA GLN A 53 -10.06 -44.76 -10.25
C GLN A 53 -8.87 -45.09 -11.16
N ARG A 54 -9.05 -45.07 -12.49
CA ARG A 54 -7.96 -45.25 -13.45
C ARG A 54 -6.93 -44.13 -13.41
N VAL A 55 -7.38 -42.87 -13.27
CA VAL A 55 -6.49 -41.70 -13.28
C VAL A 55 -5.77 -41.52 -11.94
N THR A 56 -6.50 -41.57 -10.83
CA THR A 56 -5.97 -41.27 -9.49
C THR A 56 -5.29 -42.47 -8.83
N LYS A 57 -5.55 -43.70 -9.33
CA LYS A 57 -5.17 -44.97 -8.69
C LYS A 57 -5.72 -45.13 -7.26
N VAL A 58 -6.68 -44.30 -6.87
CA VAL A 58 -7.39 -44.37 -5.59
C VAL A 58 -8.69 -45.13 -5.84
N ASN A 59 -9.01 -46.09 -4.95
CA ASN A 59 -10.28 -46.81 -5.02
C ASN A 59 -11.40 -45.89 -4.51
N VAL A 60 -12.07 -45.19 -5.42
CA VAL A 60 -13.17 -44.26 -5.11
C VAL A 60 -14.49 -44.97 -5.37
N SER A 61 -15.38 -44.99 -4.37
CA SER A 61 -16.69 -45.63 -4.42
C SER A 61 -17.78 -44.72 -3.86
N VAL A 62 -19.03 -45.11 -4.11
CA VAL A 62 -20.18 -44.53 -3.41
C VAL A 62 -20.22 -45.11 -2.01
N LEU A 63 -20.17 -44.26 -0.99
CA LEU A 63 -20.09 -44.66 0.42
C LEU A 63 -21.42 -44.50 1.15
N GLY A 64 -22.36 -43.74 0.59
CA GLY A 64 -23.53 -43.33 1.35
C GLY A 64 -24.38 -42.24 0.70
N SER A 65 -25.25 -41.65 1.51
CA SER A 65 -26.21 -40.63 1.12
C SER A 65 -26.12 -39.38 2.01
N TRP A 66 -26.29 -38.21 1.39
CA TRP A 66 -26.36 -36.91 2.04
C TRP A 66 -27.74 -36.29 1.86
N SER A 67 -28.30 -35.74 2.94
CA SER A 67 -29.55 -34.99 2.90
C SER A 67 -29.50 -33.76 3.80
N ASN A 68 -29.96 -32.62 3.28
CA ASN A 68 -30.12 -31.38 4.03
C ASN A 68 -31.61 -31.14 4.25
N SER A 69 -32.07 -30.99 5.50
CA SER A 69 -33.49 -31.00 5.89
C SER A 69 -34.31 -29.75 5.49
N LYS A 70 -34.01 -29.14 4.33
CA LYS A 70 -34.71 -27.92 3.87
C LYS A 70 -36.04 -28.19 3.16
N GLN A 71 -36.45 -29.44 2.95
CA GLN A 71 -37.64 -29.79 2.15
C GLN A 71 -38.58 -30.75 2.86
N GLU A 72 -39.88 -30.41 2.89
CA GLU A 72 -41.02 -31.15 3.47
C GLU A 72 -41.37 -32.50 2.77
N LYS A 73 -40.47 -33.08 1.96
CA LYS A 73 -40.68 -34.36 1.22
C LYS A 73 -39.76 -35.47 1.71
N GLU A 74 -39.59 -35.58 3.02
CA GLU A 74 -38.52 -36.36 3.67
C GLU A 74 -38.65 -37.88 3.52
N GLU A 75 -39.84 -38.48 3.67
CA GLU A 75 -39.96 -39.95 3.72
C GLU A 75 -39.68 -40.63 2.37
N SER A 76 -40.18 -40.07 1.26
CA SER A 76 -39.97 -40.65 -0.07
C SER A 76 -38.51 -40.56 -0.55
N LEU A 77 -37.79 -39.53 -0.11
CA LEU A 77 -36.41 -39.31 -0.51
C LEU A 77 -35.45 -40.12 0.36
N SER A 78 -35.75 -40.31 1.65
CA SER A 78 -34.99 -41.22 2.50
C SER A 78 -35.15 -42.68 2.07
N GLU A 79 -36.36 -43.13 1.75
CA GLU A 79 -36.61 -44.49 1.24
C GLU A 79 -35.89 -44.71 -0.11
N PHE A 80 -35.94 -43.73 -1.00
CA PHE A 80 -35.19 -43.77 -2.27
C PHE A 80 -33.65 -43.79 -2.07
N LEU A 81 -33.14 -43.06 -1.08
CA LEU A 81 -31.72 -43.08 -0.73
C LEU A 81 -31.29 -44.42 -0.13
N GLU A 82 -32.16 -45.10 0.61
CA GLU A 82 -31.95 -46.46 1.10
C GLU A 82 -31.94 -47.47 -0.05
N ASP A 83 -32.87 -47.33 -1.01
CA ASP A 83 -32.92 -48.15 -2.23
C ASP A 83 -31.66 -48.01 -3.08
N LEU A 84 -31.03 -46.83 -3.12
CA LEU A 84 -29.75 -46.64 -3.80
C LEU A 84 -28.61 -47.47 -3.18
N GLY A 85 -28.69 -47.80 -1.88
CA GLY A 85 -27.79 -48.75 -1.22
C GLY A 85 -27.95 -50.19 -1.72
N THR A 86 -29.01 -50.51 -2.46
CA THR A 86 -29.11 -51.78 -3.22
C THR A 86 -28.38 -51.73 -4.56
N ILE A 87 -28.31 -50.55 -5.19
CA ILE A 87 -27.72 -50.32 -6.51
C ILE A 87 -26.19 -50.18 -6.43
N PHE A 88 -25.71 -49.54 -5.37
CA PHE A 88 -24.30 -49.37 -5.07
C PHE A 88 -23.97 -50.26 -3.86
N SER A 89 -23.48 -51.47 -4.14
CA SER A 89 -23.17 -52.52 -3.16
C SER A 89 -21.95 -52.14 -2.30
N HIS A 90 -22.12 -51.24 -1.33
CA HIS A 90 -21.11 -50.86 -0.34
C HIS A 90 -21.65 -51.11 1.07
N GLU A 91 -20.87 -51.79 1.91
CA GLU A 91 -21.16 -51.99 3.33
C GLU A 91 -19.96 -51.50 4.17
N PRO A 92 -20.18 -50.69 5.23
CA PRO A 92 -21.45 -50.10 5.68
C PRO A 92 -21.92 -48.95 4.77
N TRP A 93 -23.24 -48.69 4.74
CA TRP A 93 -23.82 -47.53 4.05
C TRP A 93 -23.94 -46.36 5.02
N ILE A 94 -23.30 -45.23 4.70
CA ILE A 94 -23.23 -44.06 5.59
C ILE A 94 -24.32 -43.06 5.22
N GLN A 95 -25.26 -42.80 6.12
CA GLN A 95 -26.28 -41.77 5.94
C GLN A 95 -25.93 -40.57 6.81
N ILE A 96 -25.72 -39.42 6.17
CA ILE A 96 -25.44 -38.17 6.86
C ILE A 96 -26.57 -37.20 6.54
N SER A 97 -27.23 -36.72 7.58
CA SER A 97 -28.30 -35.73 7.48
C SER A 97 -27.98 -34.51 8.33
N LYS A 98 -28.39 -33.34 7.84
CA LYS A 98 -28.31 -32.10 8.60
C LYS A 98 -29.70 -31.76 9.12
N GLU A 99 -29.86 -31.72 10.44
CA GLU A 99 -31.10 -31.32 11.11
C GLU A 99 -31.16 -29.78 11.21
N GLY A 100 -31.92 -29.16 10.31
CA GLY A 100 -32.16 -27.72 10.25
C GLY A 100 -30.90 -26.86 10.05
N ASP A 101 -30.87 -25.69 10.72
CA ASP A 101 -29.71 -24.79 10.75
C ASP A 101 -28.70 -25.14 11.86
N SER A 102 -28.81 -26.33 12.47
CA SER A 102 -27.88 -26.74 13.51
C SER A 102 -26.47 -26.98 12.94
N LYS A 103 -25.46 -26.76 13.79
CA LYS A 103 -24.04 -27.04 13.48
C LYS A 103 -23.69 -28.52 13.59
N PHE A 104 -24.63 -29.36 14.01
CA PHE A 104 -24.42 -30.78 14.27
C PHE A 104 -25.11 -31.58 13.16
N TRP A 105 -24.43 -32.58 12.62
CA TRP A 105 -24.99 -33.46 11.60
C TRP A 105 -25.22 -34.84 12.23
N SER A 106 -26.41 -35.39 12.00
CA SER A 106 -26.72 -36.77 12.36
C SER A 106 -26.07 -37.70 11.34
N CYS A 107 -25.31 -38.67 11.83
CA CYS A 107 -24.68 -39.70 11.02
C CYS A 107 -25.16 -41.06 11.52
N SER A 108 -25.75 -41.86 10.64
CA SER A 108 -26.18 -43.23 10.91
C SER A 108 -25.55 -44.19 9.90
N THR A 109 -25.31 -45.43 10.33
CA THR A 109 -24.85 -46.51 9.46
C THR A 109 -25.98 -47.51 9.25
N LEU A 110 -26.25 -47.86 7.99
CA LEU A 110 -27.19 -48.93 7.64
C LEU A 110 -26.39 -50.20 7.32
N GLN A 111 -26.60 -51.27 8.10
CA GLN A 111 -25.95 -52.57 7.92
C GLN A 111 -27.04 -53.63 7.66
N LYS A 112 -27.03 -54.25 6.48
CA LYS A 112 -28.13 -55.14 6.03
C LYS A 112 -28.24 -56.47 6.79
N HIS A 113 -27.28 -56.82 7.66
CA HIS A 113 -27.21 -58.18 8.25
C HIS A 113 -26.91 -58.31 9.75
N SER A 114 -27.00 -57.27 10.58
CA SER A 114 -26.88 -57.46 12.04
C SER A 114 -28.25 -57.51 12.74
N LYS A 115 -28.57 -58.65 13.36
CA LYS A 115 -29.72 -58.83 14.29
C LYS A 115 -29.47 -58.24 15.69
N ASN A 116 -28.34 -57.54 15.91
CA ASN A 116 -28.03 -56.84 17.15
C ASN A 116 -27.58 -55.41 16.82
N PRO A 117 -28.30 -54.36 17.28
CA PRO A 117 -27.80 -53.00 17.21
C PRO A 117 -26.76 -52.83 18.33
N GLN A 118 -25.51 -53.20 18.07
CA GLN A 118 -24.42 -52.59 18.84
C GLN A 118 -24.34 -51.14 18.38
N GLU A 119 -24.52 -50.19 19.30
CA GLU A 119 -24.31 -48.77 19.03
C GLU A 119 -22.88 -48.58 18.51
N GLU A 120 -22.72 -48.45 17.19
CA GLU A 120 -21.47 -48.06 16.58
C GLU A 120 -21.23 -46.59 16.92
N GLU A 121 -20.19 -46.31 17.69
CA GLU A 121 -19.80 -44.94 18.00
C GLU A 121 -19.22 -44.29 16.73
N ILE A 122 -19.94 -43.33 16.15
CA ILE A 122 -19.53 -42.65 14.92
C ILE A 122 -18.88 -41.31 15.28
N ILE A 123 -17.63 -41.12 14.86
CA ILE A 123 -16.92 -39.85 14.96
C ILE A 123 -16.93 -39.17 13.59
N LEU A 124 -17.67 -38.08 13.48
CA LEU A 124 -17.67 -37.22 12.31
C LEU A 124 -16.59 -36.13 12.43
N VAL A 125 -15.62 -36.14 11.52
CA VAL A 125 -14.51 -35.20 11.49
C VAL A 125 -14.65 -34.28 10.28
N TYR A 126 -14.82 -32.99 10.56
CA TYR A 126 -14.87 -31.96 9.53
C TYR A 126 -13.46 -31.60 9.09
N TYR A 127 -13.21 -31.56 7.78
CA TYR A 127 -11.95 -31.09 7.26
C TYR A 127 -12.12 -30.04 6.16
N ASP A 128 -11.13 -29.16 6.09
CA ASP A 128 -11.00 -28.17 5.03
C ASP A 128 -10.19 -28.80 3.89
N GLN A 129 -10.90 -29.18 2.84
CA GLN A 129 -10.35 -29.92 1.71
C GLN A 129 -9.20 -29.18 1.02
N ARG A 130 -9.23 -27.84 0.99
CA ARG A 130 -8.12 -27.01 0.47
C ARG A 130 -6.86 -27.19 1.29
N LYS A 131 -6.98 -27.07 2.61
CA LYS A 131 -5.83 -27.12 3.51
C LYS A 131 -5.18 -28.49 3.49
N VAL A 132 -5.99 -29.55 3.43
CA VAL A 132 -5.50 -30.93 3.31
C VAL A 132 -4.82 -31.18 1.96
N MET A 133 -5.36 -30.65 0.86
CA MET A 133 -4.74 -30.78 -0.46
C MET A 133 -3.39 -30.04 -0.53
N LEU A 134 -3.26 -28.87 0.10
CA LEU A 134 -2.03 -28.06 0.09
C LEU A 134 -0.98 -28.53 1.11
N SER A 135 -1.40 -29.27 2.14
CA SER A 135 -0.48 -29.75 3.16
C SER A 135 0.43 -30.85 2.59
N HIS A 136 1.72 -30.58 2.61
CA HIS A 136 2.74 -31.60 2.40
C HIS A 136 3.01 -32.25 3.75
N LEU A 137 2.50 -33.46 3.98
CA LEU A 137 2.88 -34.22 5.16
C LEU A 137 4.33 -34.67 5.00
N HIS A 138 5.18 -34.28 5.95
CA HIS A 138 6.47 -34.93 6.12
C HIS A 138 6.22 -36.39 6.56
N PRO A 139 6.94 -37.36 5.99
CA PRO A 139 6.84 -38.73 6.46
C PRO A 139 7.19 -38.75 7.97
N PRO A 140 6.42 -39.48 8.78
CA PRO A 140 6.66 -39.51 10.22
C PRO A 140 8.09 -40.01 10.48
N LEU A 141 8.88 -39.26 11.26
CA LEU A 141 10.12 -39.81 11.82
C LEU A 141 9.74 -40.98 12.72
N ASP A 142 10.40 -42.13 12.51
CA ASP A 142 10.21 -43.39 13.23
C ASP A 142 10.00 -43.17 14.73
N THR A 143 8.73 -43.08 15.14
CA THR A 143 8.32 -42.94 16.54
C THR A 143 7.49 -44.16 16.87
N ALA A 144 8.13 -45.22 17.32
CA ALA A 144 7.44 -46.43 17.77
C ALA A 144 6.40 -46.07 18.86
N GLY A 145 5.12 -46.33 18.57
CA GLY A 145 4.00 -46.11 19.50
C GLY A 145 2.68 -45.72 18.81
N GLN A 146 1.64 -45.54 19.62
CA GLN A 146 0.26 -45.23 19.18
C GLN A 146 0.17 -43.93 18.35
N ARG A 147 1.11 -42.99 18.54
CA ARG A 147 1.23 -41.77 17.72
C ARG A 147 1.69 -42.06 16.28
N ALA A 148 2.48 -43.09 16.02
CA ALA A 148 2.83 -43.49 14.66
C ALA A 148 1.66 -44.17 13.94
N GLU A 149 0.84 -44.95 14.66
CA GLU A 149 -0.39 -45.50 14.10
C GLU A 149 -1.43 -44.40 13.79
N ASP A 150 -1.57 -43.40 14.65
CA ASP A 150 -2.49 -42.30 14.35
C ASP A 150 -1.93 -41.36 13.25
N ALA A 151 -0.61 -41.22 13.16
CA ALA A 151 0.05 -40.52 12.05
C ALA A 151 -0.10 -41.28 10.72
N SER A 152 -0.05 -42.61 10.72
CA SER A 152 -0.30 -43.43 9.53
C SER A 152 -1.78 -43.41 9.11
N LYS A 153 -2.70 -43.27 10.08
CA LYS A 153 -4.12 -43.03 9.81
C LYS A 153 -4.38 -41.72 9.09
N LEU A 154 -3.87 -40.62 9.64
CA LEU A 154 -3.99 -39.30 9.01
C LEU A 154 -3.23 -39.23 7.68
N SER A 155 -2.05 -39.84 7.56
CA SER A 155 -1.32 -39.82 6.29
C SER A 155 -2.08 -40.49 5.15
N ALA A 156 -2.80 -41.59 5.41
CA ALA A 156 -3.65 -42.25 4.42
C ALA A 156 -4.81 -41.35 3.94
N ILE A 157 -5.38 -40.55 4.85
CA ILE A 157 -6.46 -39.61 4.54
C ILE A 157 -5.94 -38.46 3.67
N PHE A 158 -4.81 -37.87 4.05
CA PHE A 158 -4.19 -36.78 3.32
C PHE A 158 -3.70 -37.24 1.94
N ASP A 159 -3.11 -38.43 1.85
CA ASP A 159 -2.70 -39.04 0.58
C ASP A 159 -3.93 -39.29 -0.33
N THR A 160 -5.04 -39.76 0.25
CA THR A 160 -6.30 -39.96 -0.48
C THR A 160 -6.84 -38.64 -1.06
N VAL A 161 -6.89 -37.57 -0.25
CA VAL A 161 -7.34 -36.24 -0.72
C VAL A 161 -6.37 -35.66 -1.74
N ALA A 162 -5.06 -35.75 -1.51
CA ALA A 162 -4.03 -35.21 -2.41
C ALA A 162 -4.02 -35.90 -3.77
N ARG A 163 -4.14 -37.23 -3.82
CA ARG A 163 -4.20 -38.00 -5.09
C ARG A 163 -5.52 -37.81 -5.84
N SER A 164 -6.57 -37.44 -5.12
CA SER A 164 -7.88 -37.13 -5.69
C SER A 164 -7.98 -35.72 -6.25
N ARG A 165 -6.87 -34.98 -6.39
CA ARG A 165 -6.82 -33.60 -6.92
C ARG A 165 -7.57 -33.42 -8.24
N VAL A 166 -7.59 -34.44 -9.10
CA VAL A 166 -8.30 -34.39 -10.40
C VAL A 166 -9.80 -34.13 -10.23
N LEU A 167 -10.41 -34.60 -9.12
CA LEU A 167 -11.80 -34.27 -8.79
C LEU A 167 -11.99 -32.77 -8.51
N PHE A 168 -10.98 -32.09 -7.98
CA PHE A 168 -11.09 -30.73 -7.47
C PHE A 168 -10.70 -29.63 -8.47
N MET A 169 -10.08 -30.00 -9.58
CA MET A 169 -9.54 -29.06 -10.58
C MET A 169 -10.50 -28.85 -11.77
N THR A 170 -11.75 -29.31 -11.68
CA THR A 170 -12.77 -29.08 -12.72
C THR A 170 -13.34 -27.66 -12.54
N ASP A 171 -13.13 -26.79 -13.53
CA ASP A 171 -13.29 -25.33 -13.41
C ASP A 171 -14.73 -24.80 -13.37
N ARG A 172 -15.76 -25.64 -13.56
CA ARG A 172 -17.17 -25.18 -13.58
C ARG A 172 -18.13 -26.18 -12.95
N TYR A 173 -19.10 -25.66 -12.17
CA TYR A 173 -20.34 -26.37 -11.88
C TYR A 173 -20.98 -26.77 -13.22
N ASP A 174 -21.45 -28.02 -13.32
CA ASP A 174 -22.27 -28.54 -14.44
C ASP A 174 -21.60 -28.89 -15.79
N GLU A 175 -20.27 -28.82 -15.96
CA GLU A 175 -19.61 -29.26 -17.23
C GLU A 175 -19.19 -30.75 -17.26
N GLY A 176 -19.56 -31.53 -16.24
CA GLY A 176 -19.37 -32.99 -16.22
C GLY A 176 -20.65 -33.76 -16.56
N PRO A 177 -20.56 -35.07 -16.87
CA PRO A 177 -21.75 -35.92 -17.04
C PRO A 177 -22.60 -36.02 -15.76
N ILE A 178 -22.04 -35.61 -14.60
CA ILE A 178 -22.65 -35.71 -13.27
C ILE A 178 -22.40 -34.41 -12.52
N LYS A 179 -23.42 -33.91 -11.82
CA LYS A 179 -23.34 -32.72 -10.96
C LYS A 179 -22.70 -33.07 -9.62
N LEU A 180 -21.59 -32.42 -9.27
CA LEU A 180 -20.81 -32.70 -8.07
C LEU A 180 -20.57 -31.41 -7.27
N THR A 181 -20.69 -31.46 -5.95
CA THR A 181 -20.10 -30.46 -5.04
C THR A 181 -18.83 -31.02 -4.43
N HIS A 182 -17.74 -30.27 -4.60
CA HIS A 182 -16.45 -30.47 -3.96
C HIS A 182 -15.80 -29.09 -3.75
N TRP A 183 -14.66 -29.02 -3.05
CA TRP A 183 -13.88 -27.78 -3.00
C TRP A 183 -13.41 -27.43 -4.41
N GLN A 184 -13.77 -26.25 -4.87
CA GLN A 184 -13.24 -25.65 -6.08
C GLN A 184 -12.05 -24.79 -5.67
N SER A 185 -10.96 -24.84 -6.44
CA SER A 185 -10.11 -23.65 -6.47
C SER A 185 -11.02 -22.51 -6.86
N ASP A 186 -11.12 -21.46 -6.04
CA ASP A 186 -11.54 -20.13 -6.53
C ASP A 186 -10.84 -20.01 -7.88
N GLY A 187 -11.61 -20.06 -8.98
CA GLY A 187 -11.13 -20.52 -10.29
C GLY A 187 -9.78 -19.93 -10.62
N VAL A 188 -8.92 -20.67 -11.35
CA VAL A 188 -7.70 -20.11 -11.96
C VAL A 188 -8.04 -18.69 -12.41
N GLU A 189 -7.49 -17.69 -11.69
CA GLU A 189 -8.08 -16.35 -11.58
C GLU A 189 -8.59 -15.91 -12.96
N ALA A 190 -9.91 -15.70 -13.11
CA ALA A 190 -10.66 -15.73 -14.38
C ALA A 190 -10.23 -14.71 -15.46
N SER A 191 -9.11 -14.03 -15.28
CA SER A 191 -8.55 -13.11 -16.25
C SER A 191 -7.05 -13.37 -16.40
N ILE A 192 -6.66 -13.80 -17.60
CA ILE A 192 -5.26 -13.84 -18.09
C ILE A 192 -4.54 -12.52 -17.79
N ILE A 193 -5.26 -11.39 -17.75
CA ILE A 193 -4.73 -10.06 -17.43
C ILE A 193 -4.21 -9.98 -15.99
N VAL A 194 -4.87 -10.63 -15.02
CA VAL A 194 -4.45 -10.59 -13.62
C VAL A 194 -3.18 -11.42 -13.41
N GLU A 195 -3.11 -12.61 -14.03
CA GLU A 195 -1.91 -13.45 -13.96
C GLU A 195 -0.73 -12.81 -14.73
N LEU A 196 -0.97 -12.18 -15.89
CA LEU A 196 0.04 -11.39 -16.60
C LEU A 196 0.50 -10.17 -15.77
N MET A 197 -0.41 -9.45 -15.10
CA MET A 197 -0.03 -8.35 -14.20
C MET A 197 0.80 -8.83 -13.02
N LYS A 198 0.46 -9.98 -12.44
CA LYS A 198 1.20 -10.59 -11.33
C LYS A 198 2.59 -11.02 -11.77
N GLN A 199 2.71 -11.68 -12.92
CA GLN A 199 4.00 -12.08 -13.50
C GLN A 199 4.85 -10.88 -13.91
N ALA A 200 4.24 -9.81 -14.44
CA ALA A 200 4.94 -8.58 -14.81
C ALA A 200 5.30 -7.69 -13.61
N SER A 201 4.57 -7.80 -12.49
CA SER A 201 4.76 -6.92 -11.32
C SER A 201 6.14 -7.04 -10.70
N VAL A 202 6.69 -8.26 -10.62
CA VAL A 202 8.01 -8.52 -10.03
C VAL A 202 9.14 -7.92 -10.88
N PRO A 203 9.27 -8.22 -12.19
CA PRO A 203 10.29 -7.60 -13.03
C PRO A 203 10.08 -6.09 -13.19
N ALA A 204 8.85 -5.60 -13.27
CA ALA A 204 8.57 -4.17 -13.31
C ALA A 204 9.02 -3.46 -12.02
N CYS A 205 8.77 -4.05 -10.86
CA CYS A 205 9.20 -3.53 -9.56
C CYS A 205 10.73 -3.58 -9.42
N MET A 206 11.39 -4.63 -9.93
CA MET A 206 12.85 -4.69 -9.99
C MET A 206 13.45 -3.61 -10.89
N LEU A 207 12.88 -3.40 -12.08
CA LEU A 207 13.31 -2.36 -13.01
C LEU A 207 13.09 -0.97 -12.43
N LEU A 208 11.92 -0.73 -11.85
CA LEU A 208 11.61 0.53 -11.16
C LEU A 208 12.60 0.78 -10.01
N THR A 209 12.91 -0.24 -9.20
CA THR A 209 13.90 -0.12 -8.13
C THR A 209 15.28 0.22 -8.69
N SER A 210 15.68 -0.41 -9.80
CA SER A 210 16.95 -0.15 -10.47
C SER A 210 17.04 1.29 -10.97
N VAL A 211 16.01 1.77 -11.68
CA VAL A 211 15.92 3.15 -12.16
C VAL A 211 15.95 4.15 -11.00
N LEU A 212 15.14 3.94 -9.95
CA LEU A 212 15.13 4.80 -8.76
C LEU A 212 16.50 4.82 -8.06
N SER A 213 17.20 3.68 -8.02
CA SER A 213 18.55 3.61 -7.45
C SER A 213 19.58 4.35 -8.28
N LEU A 214 19.48 4.30 -9.62
CA LEU A 214 20.34 5.03 -10.54
C LEU A 214 20.12 6.54 -10.38
N VAL A 215 18.87 6.99 -10.39
CA VAL A 215 18.50 8.40 -10.18
C VAL A 215 18.98 8.88 -8.81
N SER A 216 18.79 8.08 -7.75
CA SER A 216 19.27 8.41 -6.41
C SER A 216 20.81 8.50 -6.35
N GLY A 217 21.49 7.61 -7.06
CA GLY A 217 22.95 7.64 -7.23
C GLY A 217 23.44 8.92 -7.93
N ILE A 218 22.74 9.35 -8.99
CA ILE A 218 23.03 10.61 -9.71
C ILE A 218 22.79 11.82 -8.81
N CYS A 219 21.66 11.88 -8.11
CA CYS A 219 21.33 12.95 -7.17
C CYS A 219 22.32 13.04 -5.99
N ARG A 220 22.92 11.91 -5.59
CA ARG A 220 23.96 11.84 -4.55
C ARG A 220 25.38 11.95 -5.10
N SER A 221 25.54 12.11 -6.42
CA SER A 221 26.84 12.15 -7.06
C SER A 221 27.68 13.32 -6.55
N ARG A 222 29.01 13.16 -6.61
CA ARG A 222 29.95 14.19 -6.16
C ARG A 222 29.83 15.48 -6.96
N VAL A 223 29.27 15.42 -8.18
CA VAL A 223 29.09 16.58 -9.07
C VAL A 223 28.14 17.63 -8.45
N LEU A 224 27.05 17.19 -7.80
CA LEU A 224 26.11 18.10 -7.13
C LEU A 224 26.62 18.60 -5.76
N LYS A 225 27.74 18.06 -5.27
CA LYS A 225 28.37 18.50 -4.02
C LYS A 225 29.38 19.63 -4.21
N PHE A 226 29.74 19.95 -5.46
CA PHE A 226 30.61 21.10 -5.72
C PHE A 226 29.88 22.42 -5.45
N TRP A 227 30.58 23.36 -4.85
CA TRP A 227 30.11 24.73 -4.71
C TRP A 227 30.12 25.42 -6.09
N PRO A 228 29.09 26.20 -6.49
CA PRO A 228 27.95 26.71 -5.71
C PRO A 228 26.68 25.84 -5.73
N LEU A 229 26.66 24.75 -6.50
CA LEU A 229 25.48 23.91 -6.70
C LEU A 229 24.98 23.28 -5.38
N SER A 230 25.88 22.88 -4.50
CA SER A 230 25.51 22.34 -3.17
C SER A 230 24.80 23.36 -2.29
N PHE A 231 25.15 24.64 -2.39
CA PHE A 231 24.48 25.71 -1.67
C PHE A 231 23.07 25.95 -2.22
N LEU A 232 22.92 26.02 -3.55
CA LEU A 232 21.60 26.18 -4.18
C LEU A 232 20.70 24.97 -3.88
N TRP A 233 21.22 23.76 -4.01
CA TRP A 233 20.48 22.51 -3.78
C TRP A 233 19.96 22.39 -2.34
N SER A 234 20.71 22.90 -1.36
CA SER A 234 20.30 22.90 0.05
C SER A 234 19.32 24.02 0.42
N LYS A 235 19.09 24.98 -0.48
CA LYS A 235 18.17 26.10 -0.27
C LYS A 235 16.85 25.95 -1.02
N LEU A 236 16.83 25.24 -2.14
CA LEU A 236 15.60 24.94 -2.87
C LEU A 236 14.82 23.83 -2.17
N SER A 237 13.61 24.16 -1.73
CA SER A 237 12.70 23.23 -1.07
C SER A 237 12.29 22.09 -2.03
N THR A 238 12.19 22.38 -3.33
CA THR A 238 11.87 21.37 -4.36
C THR A 238 12.92 20.27 -4.42
N CYS A 239 14.20 20.61 -4.35
CA CYS A 239 15.31 19.66 -4.40
C CYS A 239 15.31 18.72 -3.19
N GLU A 240 15.06 19.28 -2.00
CA GLU A 240 14.95 18.49 -0.77
C GLU A 240 13.74 17.56 -0.80
N GLN A 241 12.58 18.07 -1.20
CA GLN A 241 11.34 17.30 -1.28
C GLN A 241 11.43 16.17 -2.31
N LEU A 242 12.03 16.43 -3.47
CA LEU A 242 12.25 15.41 -4.50
C LEU A 242 13.19 14.31 -4.00
N GLY A 243 14.24 14.68 -3.26
CA GLY A 243 15.13 13.74 -2.59
C GLY A 243 14.42 12.86 -1.56
N HIS A 244 13.51 13.42 -0.77
CA HIS A 244 12.70 12.68 0.21
C HIS A 244 11.70 11.74 -0.49
N ARG A 245 11.01 12.21 -1.53
CA ARG A 245 10.07 11.42 -2.34
C ARG A 245 10.76 10.24 -3.02
N LEU A 246 11.96 10.45 -3.56
CA LEU A 246 12.75 9.39 -4.17
C LEU A 246 13.08 8.27 -3.18
N GLN A 247 13.40 8.61 -1.93
CA GLN A 247 13.63 7.62 -0.87
C GLN A 247 12.36 6.85 -0.50
N HIS A 248 11.21 7.53 -0.40
CA HIS A 248 9.92 6.88 -0.16
C HIS A 248 9.55 5.89 -1.27
N LEU A 249 9.73 6.28 -2.53
CA LEU A 249 9.51 5.40 -3.69
C LEU A 249 10.46 4.20 -3.67
N GLN A 250 11.72 4.39 -3.28
CA GLN A 250 12.68 3.29 -3.15
C GLN A 250 12.29 2.29 -2.05
N VAL A 251 11.73 2.75 -0.93
CA VAL A 251 11.25 1.89 0.17
C VAL A 251 10.02 1.09 -0.25
N ILE A 252 9.07 1.71 -0.96
CA ILE A 252 7.87 1.05 -1.49
C ILE A 252 8.25 0.03 -2.57
N SER A 253 9.10 0.41 -3.52
CA SER A 253 9.53 -0.42 -4.64
C SER A 253 10.48 -1.56 -4.22
N SER A 254 10.99 -1.57 -2.98
CA SER A 254 11.92 -2.61 -2.55
C SER A 254 11.26 -3.99 -2.50
N ASN A 255 11.80 -4.94 -3.27
CA ASN A 255 11.41 -6.36 -3.28
C ASN A 255 11.73 -7.12 -1.97
N LYS A 256 12.28 -6.45 -0.95
CA LYS A 256 12.52 -7.07 0.36
C LYS A 256 11.20 -7.20 1.12
N LYS A 257 10.81 -8.45 1.41
CA LYS A 257 9.65 -8.75 2.27
C LYS A 257 9.82 -8.11 3.65
N ALA A 258 8.76 -7.53 4.20
CA ALA A 258 8.77 -6.99 5.55
C ALA A 258 8.90 -8.16 6.55
N GLN A 259 9.88 -8.09 7.45
CA GLN A 259 10.10 -9.14 8.46
C GLN A 259 9.18 -8.95 9.67
N ASN A 260 8.90 -7.69 10.02
CA ASN A 260 8.11 -7.32 11.21
C ASN A 260 6.84 -6.53 10.83
N GLN A 261 5.79 -6.65 11.65
CA GLN A 261 4.53 -5.91 11.48
C GLN A 261 4.74 -4.38 11.47
N THR A 262 5.68 -3.86 12.26
CA THR A 262 6.03 -2.42 12.28
C THR A 262 6.60 -1.93 10.93
N GLN A 263 7.40 -2.76 10.25
CA GLN A 263 7.93 -2.45 8.93
C GLN A 263 6.83 -2.48 7.86
N LEU A 264 5.87 -3.41 7.99
CA LEU A 264 4.70 -3.47 7.12
C LEU A 264 3.84 -2.21 7.28
N MET A 265 3.52 -1.82 8.53
CA MET A 265 2.79 -0.59 8.81
C MET A 265 3.52 0.66 8.29
N ARG A 266 4.85 0.72 8.41
CA ARG A 266 5.65 1.81 7.85
C ARG A 266 5.54 1.88 6.32
N LYS A 267 5.72 0.76 5.61
CA LYS A 267 5.59 0.72 4.14
C LYS A 267 4.17 1.11 3.71
N ALA A 268 3.15 0.60 4.39
CA ALA A 268 1.75 0.93 4.12
C ALA A 268 1.45 2.41 4.35
N ASN A 269 1.92 3.00 5.44
CA ASN A 269 1.68 4.41 5.74
C ASN A 269 2.36 5.34 4.71
N ILE A 270 3.59 5.01 4.28
CA ILE A 270 4.28 5.75 3.21
C ILE A 270 3.49 5.66 1.90
N PHE A 271 2.98 4.47 1.57
CA PHE A 271 2.18 4.25 0.35
C PHE A 271 0.86 5.04 0.39
N VAL A 272 0.10 4.96 1.49
CA VAL A 272 -1.15 5.71 1.66
C VAL A 272 -0.90 7.22 1.64
N SER A 273 0.14 7.70 2.32
CA SER A 273 0.52 9.13 2.30
C SER A 273 0.87 9.61 0.88
N LEU A 274 1.55 8.78 0.08
CA LEU A 274 1.83 9.09 -1.32
C LEU A 274 0.55 9.17 -2.15
N LEU A 275 -0.37 8.21 -1.99
CA LEU A 275 -1.66 8.23 -2.71
C LEU A 275 -2.49 9.46 -2.37
N ILE A 276 -2.57 9.83 -1.09
CA ILE A 276 -3.30 11.03 -0.65
C ILE A 276 -2.66 12.29 -1.24
N ASP A 277 -1.34 12.40 -1.23
CA ASP A 277 -0.63 13.56 -1.78
C ASP A 277 -0.86 13.73 -3.29
N VAL A 278 -0.82 12.62 -4.04
CA VAL A 278 -1.11 12.61 -5.49
C VAL A 278 -2.58 12.93 -5.75
N ALA A 279 -3.51 12.35 -4.98
CA ALA A 279 -4.93 12.65 -5.14
C ALA A 279 -5.24 14.13 -4.90
N LEU A 280 -4.68 14.72 -3.84
CA LEU A 280 -4.79 16.16 -3.56
C LEU A 280 -4.13 17.00 -4.66
N GLY A 281 -3.00 16.56 -5.19
CA GLY A 281 -2.32 17.21 -6.31
C GLY A 281 -3.15 17.22 -7.60
N ILE A 282 -3.79 16.10 -7.94
CA ILE A 282 -4.72 16.00 -9.08
C ILE A 282 -5.96 16.89 -8.86
N LEU A 283 -6.49 16.95 -7.64
CA LEU A 283 -7.59 17.86 -7.30
C LEU A 283 -7.18 19.33 -7.49
N LEU A 284 -5.98 19.72 -7.04
CA LEU A 284 -5.44 21.06 -7.26
C LEU A 284 -5.25 21.35 -8.76
N MET A 285 -4.70 20.40 -9.52
CA MET A 285 -4.54 20.53 -10.97
C MET A 285 -5.91 20.71 -11.65
N SER A 286 -6.89 19.87 -11.33
CA SER A 286 -8.26 20.00 -11.87
C SER A 286 -8.87 21.35 -11.54
N TRP A 287 -8.59 21.90 -10.35
CA TRP A 287 -9.07 23.20 -9.93
C TRP A 287 -8.37 24.37 -10.66
N LEU A 288 -7.05 24.28 -10.88
CA LEU A 288 -6.26 25.29 -11.59
C LEU A 288 -6.60 25.35 -13.08
N TYR A 289 -6.74 24.20 -13.74
CA TYR A 289 -6.98 24.15 -15.19
C TYR A 289 -8.45 24.42 -15.56
N ARG A 290 -9.37 24.36 -14.61
CA ARG A 290 -10.79 24.63 -14.84
C ARG A 290 -11.02 26.11 -15.11
N LYS A 291 -11.80 26.41 -16.15
CA LYS A 291 -12.21 27.80 -16.50
C LYS A 291 -11.05 28.79 -16.62
N ASN A 292 -9.90 28.34 -17.15
CA ASN A 292 -8.71 29.16 -17.38
C ASN A 292 -8.25 30.00 -16.17
N ARG A 293 -8.30 29.43 -14.95
CA ARG A 293 -7.91 30.14 -13.72
C ARG A 293 -6.43 30.54 -13.70
N ILE A 294 -5.59 29.78 -14.40
CA ILE A 294 -4.15 30.06 -14.54
C ILE A 294 -3.94 31.39 -15.26
N GLY A 295 -4.64 31.64 -16.38
CA GLY A 295 -4.59 32.92 -17.07
C GLY A 295 -5.04 34.08 -16.19
N HIS A 296 -6.18 33.92 -15.50
CA HIS A 296 -6.65 34.93 -14.54
C HIS A 296 -5.64 35.22 -13.42
N LEU A 297 -4.98 34.19 -12.87
CA LEU A 297 -3.93 34.38 -11.86
C LEU A 297 -2.73 35.14 -12.42
N ALA A 298 -2.29 34.81 -13.64
CA ALA A 298 -1.20 35.52 -14.30
C ALA A 298 -1.55 36.99 -14.55
N ASP A 299 -2.75 37.27 -15.06
CA ASP A 299 -3.24 38.63 -15.33
C ASP A 299 -3.36 39.46 -14.06
N THR A 300 -3.71 38.85 -12.92
CA THR A 300 -3.78 39.56 -11.64
C THR A 300 -2.41 39.79 -10.98
N LEU A 301 -1.37 39.05 -11.34
CA LEU A 301 -0.09 39.10 -10.63
C LEU A 301 0.65 40.41 -10.88
N ILE A 302 0.59 40.93 -12.10
CA ILE A 302 1.25 42.18 -12.51
C ILE A 302 0.66 43.39 -11.78
N PRO A 303 -0.66 43.67 -11.84
CA PRO A 303 -1.24 44.82 -11.14
C PRO A 303 -1.08 44.74 -9.62
N VAL A 304 -1.03 43.53 -9.04
CA VAL A 304 -0.70 43.37 -7.62
C VAL A 304 0.76 43.73 -7.35
N ALA A 305 1.70 43.32 -8.21
CA ALA A 305 3.11 43.68 -8.07
C ALA A 305 3.32 45.19 -8.22
N ASP A 306 2.61 45.83 -9.17
CA ASP A 306 2.63 47.29 -9.36
C ASP A 306 2.14 48.02 -8.12
N HIS A 307 0.98 47.63 -7.60
CA HIS A 307 0.42 48.25 -6.40
C HIS A 307 1.36 48.11 -5.19
N VAL A 308 1.96 46.93 -5.00
CA VAL A 308 2.96 46.73 -3.94
C VAL A 308 4.21 47.58 -4.16
N ALA A 309 4.66 47.75 -5.40
CA ALA A 309 5.80 48.59 -5.73
C ALA A 309 5.52 50.07 -5.45
N GLU A 310 4.31 50.56 -5.76
CA GLU A 310 3.87 51.93 -5.48
C GLU A 310 3.84 52.21 -3.97
N GLU A 311 3.18 51.36 -3.19
CA GLU A 311 3.13 51.50 -1.72
C GLU A 311 4.53 51.51 -1.08
N LEU A 312 5.44 50.65 -1.58
CA LEU A 312 6.83 50.64 -1.11
C LEU A 312 7.58 51.93 -1.49
N GLN A 313 7.35 52.47 -2.69
CA GLN A 313 7.96 53.73 -3.12
C GLN A 313 7.45 54.91 -2.30
N ASP A 314 6.15 55.00 -2.06
CA ASP A 314 5.52 56.06 -1.26
C ASP A 314 6.01 56.03 0.19
N LEU A 315 6.10 54.83 0.78
CA LEU A 315 6.66 54.65 2.12
C LEU A 315 8.13 55.12 2.19
N LEU A 316 8.94 54.79 1.18
CA LEU A 316 10.34 55.23 1.10
C LEU A 316 10.46 56.74 0.93
N GLN A 317 9.64 57.36 0.09
CA GLN A 317 9.62 58.81 -0.09
C GLN A 317 9.19 59.53 1.19
N TRP A 318 8.18 59.01 1.88
CA TRP A 318 7.76 59.50 3.19
C TRP A 318 8.90 59.43 4.23
N LEU A 319 9.65 58.31 4.24
CA LEU A 319 10.79 58.10 5.13
C LEU A 319 11.97 59.05 4.83
N MET A 320 12.20 59.41 3.57
CA MET A 320 13.28 60.34 3.16
C MET A 320 13.01 61.81 3.53
N GLY A 321 11.76 62.17 3.81
CA GLY A 321 11.37 63.53 4.15
C GLY A 321 11.64 63.89 5.62
N ALA A 322 10.64 63.63 6.47
CA ALA A 322 10.66 63.85 7.91
C ALA A 322 9.56 62.99 8.56
N PRO A 323 9.73 61.66 8.59
CA PRO A 323 8.69 60.74 9.07
C PRO A 323 8.34 61.06 10.53
N ALA A 324 7.05 61.28 10.81
CA ALA A 324 6.54 61.61 12.14
C ALA A 324 7.27 62.80 12.84
N GLY A 325 7.87 63.73 12.09
CA GLY A 325 8.64 64.86 12.63
C GLY A 325 10.04 64.50 13.13
N LEU A 326 10.53 63.28 12.88
CA LEU A 326 11.90 62.88 13.21
C LEU A 326 12.90 63.57 12.27
N LYS A 327 13.82 64.34 12.85
CA LYS A 327 14.91 64.99 12.13
C LYS A 327 16.02 63.97 11.83
N MET A 328 15.90 63.28 10.70
CA MET A 328 16.93 62.37 10.21
C MET A 328 18.03 63.12 9.42
N ASN A 329 19.14 62.43 9.17
CA ASN A 329 20.27 62.99 8.44
C ASN A 329 19.96 62.98 6.93
N ARG A 330 19.60 64.16 6.41
CA ARG A 330 19.25 64.39 5.00
C ARG A 330 20.19 63.71 3.99
N ALA A 331 21.51 63.75 4.20
CA ALA A 331 22.46 63.14 3.26
C ALA A 331 22.38 61.60 3.31
N LEU A 332 22.25 61.02 4.50
CA LEU A 332 22.12 59.58 4.69
C LEU A 332 20.79 59.07 4.13
N ASP A 333 19.70 59.78 4.41
CA ASP A 333 18.36 59.40 3.97
C ASP A 333 18.25 59.46 2.44
N GLN A 334 18.85 60.48 1.83
CA GLN A 334 18.90 60.59 0.36
C GLN A 334 19.67 59.44 -0.29
N VAL A 335 20.84 59.09 0.25
CA VAL A 335 21.66 57.98 -0.30
C VAL A 335 20.94 56.64 -0.12
N LEU A 336 20.42 56.37 1.09
CA LEU A 336 19.76 55.11 1.42
C LEU A 336 18.43 54.96 0.68
N GLY A 337 17.66 56.04 0.60
CA GLY A 337 16.39 56.07 -0.13
C GLY A 337 16.56 55.86 -1.63
N ARG A 338 17.53 56.55 -2.27
CA ARG A 338 17.86 56.31 -3.69
C ARG A 338 18.31 54.86 -3.94
N PHE A 339 19.09 54.29 -3.02
CA PHE A 339 19.54 52.90 -3.11
C PHE A 339 18.36 51.92 -3.10
N PHE A 340 17.43 52.05 -2.16
CA PHE A 340 16.26 51.15 -2.07
C PHE A 340 15.27 51.36 -3.22
N LEU A 341 14.99 52.61 -3.59
CA LEU A 341 14.14 52.94 -4.75
C LEU A 341 14.69 52.32 -6.03
N TYR A 342 15.99 52.40 -6.28
CA TYR A 342 16.62 51.76 -7.44
C TYR A 342 16.37 50.25 -7.50
N HIS A 343 16.45 49.56 -6.35
CA HIS A 343 16.20 48.11 -6.30
C HIS A 343 14.72 47.75 -6.48
N ILE A 344 13.79 48.57 -5.98
CA ILE A 344 12.36 48.40 -6.24
C ILE A 344 12.09 48.57 -7.75
N HIS A 345 12.67 49.59 -8.38
CA HIS A 345 12.56 49.79 -9.83
C HIS A 345 13.13 48.62 -10.63
N LEU A 346 14.28 48.06 -10.21
CA LEU A 346 14.86 46.89 -10.85
C LEU A 346 13.94 45.66 -10.71
N TRP A 347 13.40 45.43 -9.51
CA TRP A 347 12.48 44.34 -9.24
C TRP A 347 11.21 44.44 -10.08
N ILE A 348 10.53 45.59 -10.09
CA ILE A 348 9.29 45.74 -10.88
C ILE A 348 9.55 45.64 -12.38
N SER A 349 10.68 46.17 -12.86
CA SER A 349 11.11 46.01 -14.27
C SER A 349 11.36 44.54 -14.63
N TYR A 350 11.92 43.76 -13.71
CA TYR A 350 12.12 42.32 -13.89
C TYR A 350 10.79 41.56 -13.95
N ILE A 351 9.80 41.91 -13.12
CA ILE A 351 8.46 41.30 -13.17
C ILE A 351 7.76 41.60 -14.50
N HIS A 352 7.86 42.83 -14.99
CA HIS A 352 7.34 43.19 -16.32
C HIS A 352 8.03 42.42 -17.44
N LEU A 353 9.34 42.22 -17.36
CA LEU A 353 10.07 41.40 -18.33
C LEU A 353 9.62 39.92 -18.28
N LEU A 354 9.26 39.42 -17.10
CA LEU A 354 8.79 38.05 -16.90
C LEU A 354 7.32 37.86 -17.30
N SER A 355 6.52 38.94 -17.37
CA SER A 355 5.09 38.96 -17.71
C SER A 355 4.65 37.91 -18.75
N PRO A 356 5.23 37.85 -19.97
CA PRO A 356 4.79 36.91 -21.00
C PRO A 356 5.04 35.43 -20.64
N PHE A 357 5.90 35.15 -19.66
CA PHE A 357 6.24 33.80 -19.22
C PHE A 357 5.48 33.37 -17.96
N ILE A 358 4.81 34.28 -17.24
CA ILE A 358 4.15 33.99 -15.95
C ILE A 358 3.07 32.92 -16.13
N GLU A 359 2.23 33.05 -17.16
CA GLU A 359 1.17 32.07 -17.44
C GLU A 359 1.77 30.68 -17.71
N MET A 360 2.84 30.62 -18.52
CA MET A 360 3.55 29.38 -18.84
C MET A 360 4.18 28.75 -17.59
N ILE A 361 4.80 29.55 -16.72
CA ILE A 361 5.38 29.08 -15.46
C ILE A 361 4.27 28.49 -14.57
N LEU A 362 3.17 29.20 -14.37
CA LEU A 362 2.03 28.72 -13.56
C LEU A 362 1.39 27.47 -14.15
N TRP A 363 1.36 27.34 -15.48
CA TRP A 363 0.90 26.13 -16.16
C TRP A 363 1.77 24.92 -15.80
N TYR A 364 3.09 25.05 -15.88
CA TYR A 364 4.02 23.97 -15.49
C TYR A 364 3.99 23.67 -13.98
N VAL A 365 3.80 24.67 -13.13
CA VAL A 365 3.56 24.47 -11.69
C VAL A 365 2.29 23.65 -11.49
N GLY A 366 1.21 23.99 -12.19
CA GLY A 366 -0.04 23.22 -12.16
C GLY A 366 0.13 21.79 -12.66
N LEU A 367 0.94 21.57 -13.70
CA LEU A 367 1.25 20.23 -14.22
C LEU A 367 2.03 19.41 -13.19
N SER A 368 3.00 20.03 -12.49
CA SER A 368 3.80 19.35 -11.48
C SER A 368 2.98 18.80 -10.30
N ALA A 369 1.79 19.35 -10.06
CA ALA A 369 0.87 18.84 -9.04
C ALA A 369 0.41 17.39 -9.31
N CYS A 370 0.55 16.87 -10.53
CA CYS A 370 0.29 15.46 -10.83
C CYS A 370 1.25 14.50 -10.07
N LEU A 371 2.43 14.99 -9.69
CA LEU A 371 3.41 14.24 -8.90
C LEU A 371 3.13 14.30 -7.39
N GLY A 372 2.17 15.12 -6.97
CA GLY A 372 1.79 15.34 -5.57
C GLY A 372 1.60 16.81 -5.22
N LEU A 373 0.67 17.09 -4.30
CA LEU A 373 0.44 18.45 -3.78
C LEU A 373 1.71 19.03 -3.15
N THR A 374 2.44 18.25 -2.36
CA THR A 374 3.68 18.72 -1.71
C THR A 374 4.75 19.19 -2.70
N VAL A 375 4.88 18.55 -3.85
CA VAL A 375 5.85 18.95 -4.88
C VAL A 375 5.46 20.30 -5.48
N ALA A 376 4.18 20.50 -5.80
CA ALA A 376 3.68 21.78 -6.31
C ALA A 376 3.87 22.91 -5.28
N LEU A 377 3.63 22.65 -3.99
CA LEU A 377 3.86 23.63 -2.92
C LEU A 377 5.34 24.01 -2.75
N CYS A 378 6.26 23.05 -2.90
CA CYS A 378 7.70 23.35 -2.87
C CYS A 378 8.13 24.22 -4.05
N ILE A 379 7.65 23.91 -5.27
CA ILE A 379 7.95 24.75 -6.44
C ILE A 379 7.39 26.15 -6.26
N LEU A 380 6.15 26.27 -5.77
CA LEU A 380 5.54 27.57 -5.47
C LEU A 380 6.32 28.33 -4.39
N SER A 381 6.77 27.65 -3.33
CA SER A 381 7.62 28.23 -2.29
C SER A 381 8.94 28.77 -2.86
N ASP A 382 9.59 28.01 -3.74
CA ASP A 382 10.84 28.44 -4.38
C ASP A 382 10.61 29.65 -5.31
N ILE A 383 9.47 29.71 -6.03
CA ILE A 383 9.07 30.87 -6.84
C ILE A 383 8.83 32.10 -5.96
N ILE A 384 8.11 31.96 -4.84
CA ILE A 384 7.85 33.06 -3.91
C ILE A 384 9.17 33.57 -3.28
N ALA A 385 10.08 32.65 -2.93
CA ALA A 385 11.40 33.01 -2.40
C ALA A 385 12.23 33.79 -3.43
N LEU A 386 12.17 33.41 -4.71
CA LEU A 386 12.83 34.15 -5.79
C LEU A 386 12.16 35.53 -6.03
N LEU A 387 10.83 35.58 -6.04
CA LEU A 387 10.05 36.80 -6.21
C LEU A 387 10.35 37.84 -5.11
N THR A 388 10.50 37.38 -3.88
CA THR A 388 10.76 38.21 -2.68
C THR A 388 12.26 38.36 -2.36
N PHE A 389 13.15 37.89 -3.24
CA PHE A 389 14.61 37.94 -3.04
C PHE A 389 15.12 39.37 -2.75
N HIS A 390 14.55 40.38 -3.41
CA HIS A 390 14.90 41.79 -3.21
C HIS A 390 14.69 42.26 -1.75
N ILE A 391 13.63 41.78 -1.09
CA ILE A 391 13.35 42.08 0.32
C ILE A 391 14.41 41.45 1.22
N TYR A 392 14.84 40.22 0.92
CA TYR A 392 15.93 39.57 1.64
C TYR A 392 17.25 40.33 1.47
N CYS A 393 17.55 40.83 0.26
CA CYS A 393 18.70 41.71 0.04
C CYS A 393 18.62 42.96 0.91
N PHE A 394 17.46 43.61 1.00
CA PHE A 394 17.26 44.78 1.87
C PHE A 394 17.50 44.47 3.33
N TYR A 395 17.00 43.32 3.81
CA TYR A 395 17.26 42.87 5.16
C TYR A 395 18.77 42.70 5.42
N VAL A 396 19.50 42.04 4.52
CA VAL A 396 20.96 41.82 4.66
C VAL A 396 21.70 43.15 4.64
N TYR A 397 21.38 44.07 3.73
CA TYR A 397 21.98 45.40 3.67
C TYR A 397 21.69 46.22 4.94
N GLY A 398 20.44 46.21 5.39
CA GLY A 398 20.01 46.86 6.62
C GLY A 398 20.75 46.33 7.85
N ALA A 399 20.86 45.00 7.98
CA ALA A 399 21.61 44.36 9.06
C ALA A 399 23.09 44.74 9.05
N ARG A 400 23.73 44.78 7.88
CA ARG A 400 25.15 45.20 7.76
C ARG A 400 25.34 46.66 8.12
N LEU A 401 24.48 47.56 7.64
CA LEU A 401 24.51 48.97 8.00
C LEU A 401 24.27 49.19 9.49
N TYR A 402 23.35 48.43 10.10
CA TYR A 402 23.09 48.48 11.53
C TYR A 402 24.31 48.02 12.34
N CYS A 403 24.95 46.92 11.95
CA CYS A 403 26.21 46.48 12.58
C CYS A 403 27.29 47.56 12.49
N LEU A 404 27.48 48.18 11.32
CA LEU A 404 28.45 49.28 11.14
C LEU A 404 28.13 50.46 12.07
N LYS A 405 26.86 50.85 12.20
CA LYS A 405 26.43 51.91 13.13
C LYS A 405 26.76 51.57 14.58
N ILE A 406 26.48 50.34 15.03
CA ILE A 406 26.77 49.92 16.40
C ILE A 406 28.28 49.87 16.67
N TYR A 407 29.09 49.34 15.75
CA TYR A 407 30.55 49.34 15.89
C TYR A 407 31.12 50.75 15.90
N GLY A 408 30.63 51.63 15.02
CA GLY A 408 31.01 53.05 14.99
C GLY A 408 30.68 53.76 16.31
N LEU A 409 29.45 53.60 16.82
CA LEU A 409 29.03 54.17 18.09
C LEU A 409 29.82 53.61 19.27
N SER A 410 30.07 52.29 19.28
CA SER A 410 30.89 51.64 20.31
C SER A 410 32.33 52.14 20.30
N SER A 411 32.90 52.37 19.11
CA SER A 411 34.24 52.94 18.96
C SER A 411 34.30 54.39 19.46
N LEU A 412 33.32 55.21 19.06
CA LEU A 412 33.22 56.61 19.49
C LEU A 412 33.01 56.71 21.01
N TRP A 413 32.18 55.84 21.58
CA TRP A 413 31.98 55.74 23.02
C TRP A 413 33.26 55.37 23.78
N ARG A 414 34.09 54.49 23.22
CA ARG A 414 35.41 54.17 23.79
C ARG A 414 36.32 55.39 23.72
N LEU A 415 36.36 56.08 22.58
CA LEU A 415 37.15 57.29 22.39
C LEU A 415 36.83 58.36 23.44
N PHE A 416 35.56 58.71 23.62
CA PHE A 416 35.12 59.70 24.63
C PHE A 416 35.44 59.31 26.07
N ARG A 417 35.61 58.01 26.36
CA ARG A 417 35.98 57.51 27.69
C ARG A 417 37.49 57.39 27.89
N GLY A 418 38.32 57.83 26.94
CA GLY A 418 39.76 57.62 27.02
C GLY A 418 40.14 56.14 26.86
N LYS A 419 39.38 55.37 26.08
CA LYS A 419 39.60 53.92 25.91
C LYS A 419 39.83 53.56 24.44
N LYS A 420 40.70 52.59 24.17
CA LYS A 420 41.03 52.10 22.83
C LYS A 420 40.96 50.58 22.78
N TRP A 421 40.42 50.04 21.69
CA TRP A 421 40.49 48.60 21.44
C TRP A 421 41.87 48.24 20.90
N ASN A 422 42.57 47.36 21.60
CA ASN A 422 43.86 46.84 21.16
C ASN A 422 43.63 45.53 20.41
N VAL A 423 43.72 45.57 19.08
CA VAL A 423 43.51 44.40 18.21
C VAL A 423 44.54 43.30 18.49
N LEU A 424 45.77 43.67 18.86
CA LEU A 424 46.86 42.72 19.14
C LEU A 424 46.66 41.95 20.46
N ARG A 425 46.01 42.58 21.45
CA ARG A 425 45.76 42.00 22.78
C ARG A 425 44.30 41.62 23.02
N GLN A 426 43.42 41.82 22.03
CA GLN A 426 41.98 41.56 22.09
C GLN A 426 41.31 42.11 23.37
N ARG A 427 41.72 43.30 23.82
CA ARG A 427 41.22 43.95 25.05
C ARG A 427 41.06 45.46 24.89
N VAL A 428 40.33 46.08 25.82
CA VAL A 428 40.19 47.54 25.90
C VAL A 428 41.27 48.11 26.82
N ASP A 429 42.15 48.96 26.28
CA ASP A 429 43.19 49.69 27.02
C ASP A 429 42.74 51.14 27.30
N SER A 430 43.21 51.72 28.40
CA SER A 430 43.02 53.16 28.69
C SER A 430 44.12 53.98 28.00
N CYS A 431 43.75 55.10 27.39
CA CYS A 431 44.65 56.06 26.75
C CYS A 431 44.31 57.48 27.23
N SER A 432 45.33 58.25 27.58
CA SER A 432 45.23 59.69 27.80
C SER A 432 45.30 60.39 26.44
N TYR A 433 44.20 61.02 26.02
CA TYR A 433 44.18 61.88 24.83
C TYR A 433 44.43 63.31 25.29
N ASP A 434 45.40 64.00 24.67
CA ASP A 434 45.63 65.44 24.90
C ASP A 434 44.53 66.26 24.21
N LEU A 435 44.24 67.47 24.70
CA LEU A 435 43.17 68.34 24.18
C LEU A 435 43.31 68.66 22.68
N ASP A 436 44.53 68.65 22.14
CA ASP A 436 44.80 68.89 20.73
C ASP A 436 44.57 67.64 19.83
N GLN A 437 44.22 66.49 20.42
CA GLN A 437 44.05 65.19 19.74
C GLN A 437 42.60 64.67 19.70
N VAL A 438 41.65 65.40 20.30
CA VAL A 438 40.20 65.12 20.28
C VAL A 438 39.52 66.06 19.31
#